data_AF-A0A7W1JHY7-F1
#
_entry.id   AF-A0A7W1JHY7-F1
#
_cell.length_a   1.000
_cell.length_b   1.000
_cell.length_c   1.000
_cell.angle_alpha   90.00
_cell.angle_beta   90.00
_cell.angle_gamma   90.00
#
_symmetry.space_group_name_H-M   'P 1'
#
loop_
_entity.id
_entity.type
_entity.pdbx_description
1 polymer ?
#
loop_
_entity_poly.entity_id
_entity_poly.type
_entity_poly.pdbx_seq_one_letter_code
_entity_poly.pdbx_strand_id
1 'polypeptide(L)'
;MKVEAIEYGDRKVYSVAAFNRGVGSWLERLPTVWIEGEVTELRRQERWQSVFLTLKDPESGACLATTIARRQFDALRLDLSDGERVHVFGRPELFEARGDFRLRALTIERFGLGDHLAALERLKKQLAAEGLFDASRKRQLPLLPRRIGLVTGNDAAAKRDVLSAITSRFPPARIVVAETYVQGPRAAPTITDALERLARLPEVDVIVVARGGGSFEDLLPFSDERLVRAIAACPVPVVSAVGHEQDTPLCDLAADVRASTPSVAGRLVVLDLDELTERLGRARAGLERGARRTLE
;
A
#
# COMPACT_ATOMS: atom_id res chain seq x y z
N MET A 1 -37.80 28.21 -5.97
CA MET A 1 -38.27 29.60 -6.08
C MET A 1 -38.41 29.96 -7.56
N LYS A 2 -39.48 30.64 -7.98
CA LYS A 2 -39.58 31.16 -9.36
C LYS A 2 -38.74 32.43 -9.43
N VAL A 3 -37.69 32.42 -10.26
CA VAL A 3 -36.91 33.63 -10.52
C VAL A 3 -37.71 34.48 -11.49
N GLU A 4 -38.03 35.71 -11.10
CA GLU A 4 -38.80 36.63 -11.94
C GLU A 4 -37.92 37.23 -13.04
N ALA A 5 -38.41 37.15 -14.28
CA ALA A 5 -37.80 37.78 -15.44
C ALA A 5 -38.36 39.19 -15.62
N ILE A 6 -37.50 40.09 -16.06
CA ILE A 6 -37.87 41.41 -16.56
C ILE A 6 -38.18 41.24 -18.05
N GLU A 7 -39.37 41.65 -18.49
CA GLU A 7 -39.71 41.68 -19.91
C GLU A 7 -39.05 42.91 -20.57
N TYR A 8 -38.24 42.66 -21.59
CA TYR A 8 -37.59 43.70 -22.39
C TYR A 8 -37.85 43.42 -23.87
N GLY A 9 -38.85 44.11 -24.43
CA GLY A 9 -39.35 43.82 -25.77
C GLY A 9 -39.95 42.42 -25.86
N ASP A 10 -39.44 41.60 -26.77
CA ASP A 10 -39.79 40.19 -26.97
C ASP A 10 -38.93 39.21 -26.14
N ARG A 11 -38.02 39.72 -25.31
CA ARG A 11 -37.04 38.91 -24.56
C ARG A 11 -37.33 38.91 -23.06
N LYS A 12 -37.05 37.76 -22.44
CA LYS A 12 -36.98 37.61 -20.98
C LYS A 12 -35.55 37.88 -20.52
N VAL A 13 -35.37 38.90 -19.68
CA VAL A 13 -34.07 39.34 -19.15
C VAL A 13 -34.04 39.11 -17.64
N TYR A 14 -32.96 38.51 -17.14
CA TYR A 14 -32.78 38.30 -15.70
C TYR A 14 -31.70 39.25 -15.18
N SER A 15 -31.92 39.85 -14.01
CA SER A 15 -30.84 40.56 -13.33
C SER A 15 -29.77 39.57 -12.86
N VAL A 16 -28.53 40.03 -12.70
CA VAL A 16 -27.42 39.18 -12.24
C VAL A 16 -27.75 38.47 -10.91
N ALA A 17 -28.36 39.20 -9.97
CA ALA A 17 -28.80 38.65 -8.70
C ALA A 17 -29.91 37.60 -8.86
N ALA A 18 -30.87 37.84 -9.78
CA ALA A 18 -31.93 36.89 -10.07
C ALA A 18 -31.39 35.61 -10.72
N PHE A 19 -30.47 35.75 -11.68
CA PHE A 19 -29.80 34.62 -12.33
C PHE A 19 -29.00 33.78 -11.34
N ASN A 20 -28.15 34.41 -10.52
CA ASN A 20 -27.34 33.70 -9.52
C ASN A 20 -28.21 32.98 -8.48
N ARG A 21 -29.27 33.62 -7.96
CA ARG A 21 -30.26 32.95 -7.09
C ARG A 21 -30.90 31.75 -7.77
N GLY A 22 -31.22 31.87 -9.06
CA GLY A 22 -31.76 30.78 -9.85
C GLY A 22 -30.84 29.57 -9.91
N VAL A 23 -29.58 29.81 -10.29
CA VAL A 23 -28.55 28.77 -10.36
C VAL A 23 -28.28 28.17 -8.97
N GLY A 24 -28.13 29.00 -7.94
CA GLY A 24 -27.96 28.56 -6.55
C GLY A 24 -29.09 27.63 -6.10
N SER A 25 -30.35 28.01 -6.34
CA SER A 25 -31.50 27.18 -6.00
C SER A 25 -31.57 25.84 -6.75
N TRP A 26 -30.95 25.77 -7.93
CA TRP A 26 -30.80 24.53 -8.68
C TRP A 26 -29.69 23.64 -8.09
N LEU A 27 -28.56 24.24 -7.70
CA LEU A 27 -27.46 23.53 -7.06
C LEU A 27 -27.84 22.96 -5.70
N GLU A 28 -28.69 23.65 -4.93
CA GLU A 28 -29.23 23.14 -3.66
C GLU A 28 -30.03 21.84 -3.81
N ARG A 29 -30.54 21.54 -5.02
CA ARG A 29 -31.26 20.30 -5.31
C ARG A 29 -30.33 19.13 -5.60
N LEU A 30 -29.04 19.37 -5.81
CA LEU A 30 -28.06 18.31 -6.02
C LEU A 30 -27.81 17.56 -4.71
N PRO A 31 -27.57 16.24 -4.78
CA PRO A 31 -27.22 15.47 -3.59
C PRO A 31 -25.86 15.93 -3.04
N THR A 32 -25.62 15.60 -1.78
CA THR A 32 -24.25 15.64 -1.25
C THR A 32 -23.41 14.59 -1.97
N VAL A 33 -22.20 14.93 -2.39
CA VAL A 33 -21.33 14.09 -3.20
C VAL A 33 -19.95 13.95 -2.57
N TRP A 34 -19.26 12.87 -2.96
CA TRP A 34 -17.83 12.67 -2.69
C TRP A 34 -17.02 13.14 -3.89
N ILE A 35 -15.99 13.93 -3.61
CA ILE A 35 -15.08 14.47 -4.62
C ILE A 35 -13.65 14.15 -4.20
N GLU A 36 -12.89 13.60 -5.14
CA GLU A 36 -11.46 13.36 -4.98
C GLU A 36 -10.67 14.54 -5.53
N GLY A 37 -9.60 14.91 -4.82
CA GLY A 37 -8.65 15.88 -5.32
C GLY A 37 -7.44 16.03 -4.41
N GLU A 38 -6.41 16.65 -4.96
CA GLU A 38 -5.23 17.09 -4.24
C GLU A 38 -5.53 18.42 -3.53
N VAL A 39 -5.22 18.51 -2.25
CA VAL A 39 -5.35 19.74 -1.47
C VAL A 39 -4.29 20.73 -1.93
N THR A 40 -4.73 21.91 -2.34
CA THR A 40 -3.88 23.03 -2.69
C THR A 40 -4.40 24.29 -2.01
N GLU A 41 -3.51 25.22 -1.70
CA GLU A 41 -3.86 26.51 -1.09
C GLU A 41 -4.68 26.37 0.21
N LEU A 42 -4.28 25.47 1.12
CA LEU A 42 -4.92 25.35 2.41
C LEU A 42 -4.72 26.63 3.24
N ARG A 43 -5.78 27.39 3.45
CA ARG A 43 -5.78 28.64 4.22
C ARG A 43 -6.61 28.49 5.48
N ARG A 44 -5.92 28.49 6.62
CA ARG A 44 -6.50 28.55 7.96
C ARG A 44 -5.91 29.72 8.74
N GLN A 45 -6.78 30.59 9.27
CA GLN A 45 -6.38 31.64 10.22
C GLN A 45 -7.14 31.44 11.53
N GLU A 46 -6.51 31.72 12.66
CA GLU A 46 -7.09 31.47 13.99
C GLU A 46 -8.44 32.14 14.20
N ARG A 47 -8.62 33.35 13.65
CA ARG A 47 -9.83 34.16 13.81
C ARG A 47 -10.95 33.83 12.81
N TRP A 48 -10.69 32.97 11.81
CA TRP A 48 -11.66 32.65 10.78
C TRP A 48 -12.59 31.51 11.22
N GLN A 49 -13.88 31.68 10.95
CA GLN A 49 -14.91 30.68 11.24
C GLN A 49 -14.94 29.53 10.22
N SER A 50 -14.23 29.68 9.10
CA SER A 50 -14.14 28.70 8.02
C SER A 50 -12.69 28.51 7.58
N VAL A 51 -12.37 27.29 7.17
CA VAL A 51 -11.12 26.92 6.51
C VAL A 51 -11.40 26.81 5.02
N PHE A 52 -10.47 27.32 4.21
CA PHE A 52 -10.56 27.31 2.75
C PHE A 52 -9.45 26.43 2.18
N LEU A 53 -9.79 25.64 1.18
CA LEU A 53 -8.85 24.82 0.43
C LEU A 53 -9.33 24.68 -1.01
N THR A 54 -8.42 24.37 -1.92
CA THR A 54 -8.75 24.09 -3.32
C THR A 54 -8.46 22.63 -3.61
N LEU A 55 -9.46 21.91 -4.12
CA LEU A 55 -9.25 20.56 -4.65
C LEU A 55 -8.79 20.69 -6.09
N LYS A 56 -7.64 20.11 -6.39
CA LYS A 56 -7.07 20.09 -7.73
C LYS A 56 -7.03 18.65 -8.25
N ASP A 57 -7.51 18.46 -9.47
CA ASP A 57 -7.31 17.21 -10.20
C ASP A 57 -5.90 17.22 -10.80
N PRO A 58 -5.01 16.27 -10.43
CA PRO A 58 -3.65 16.22 -10.93
C PRO A 58 -3.56 15.88 -12.42
N GLU A 59 -4.56 15.20 -13.00
CA GLU A 59 -4.55 14.79 -14.41
C GLU A 59 -5.03 15.92 -15.33
N SER A 60 -6.17 16.53 -14.99
CA SER A 60 -6.79 17.56 -15.83
C SER A 60 -6.40 18.99 -15.44
N GLY A 61 -5.88 19.18 -14.23
CA GLY A 61 -5.65 20.51 -13.64
C GLY A 61 -6.94 21.23 -13.24
N ALA A 62 -8.10 20.57 -13.28
CA ALA A 62 -9.36 21.16 -12.85
C ALA A 62 -9.30 21.51 -11.35
N CYS A 63 -9.82 22.69 -10.99
CA CYS A 63 -9.81 23.18 -9.62
C CYS A 63 -11.24 23.39 -9.10
N LEU A 64 -11.46 23.01 -7.85
CA LEU A 64 -12.71 23.23 -7.13
C LEU A 64 -12.43 23.86 -5.76
N ALA A 65 -12.82 25.12 -5.63
CA ALA A 65 -12.73 25.83 -4.36
C ALA A 65 -13.68 25.20 -3.34
N THR A 66 -13.15 24.89 -2.17
CA THR A 66 -13.81 24.12 -1.12
C THR A 66 -13.74 24.88 0.21
N THR A 67 -14.82 24.89 0.96
CA THR A 67 -14.91 25.56 2.27
C THR A 67 -15.48 24.60 3.30
N ILE A 68 -14.91 24.58 4.49
CA ILE A 68 -15.37 23.77 5.63
C ILE A 68 -15.44 24.63 6.89
N ALA A 69 -16.43 24.41 7.75
CA ALA A 69 -16.51 25.14 9.01
C ALA A 69 -15.32 24.78 9.92
N ARG A 70 -14.72 25.78 10.58
CA ARG A 70 -13.51 25.60 11.40
C ARG A 70 -13.69 24.51 12.47
N ARG A 71 -14.82 24.53 13.16
CA ARG A 71 -15.15 23.54 14.20
C ARG A 71 -15.19 22.10 13.67
N GLN A 72 -15.64 21.92 12.42
CA GLN A 72 -15.68 20.60 11.79
C GLN A 72 -14.27 20.17 11.38
N PHE A 73 -13.51 21.05 10.73
CA PHE A 73 -12.13 20.78 10.32
C PHE A 73 -11.23 20.40 11.51
N ASP A 74 -11.27 21.18 12.60
CA ASP A 74 -10.46 20.92 13.80
C ASP A 74 -10.85 19.60 14.48
N ALA A 75 -12.13 19.20 14.41
CA ALA A 75 -12.61 17.94 14.97
C ALA A 75 -12.08 16.71 14.22
N LEU A 76 -11.79 16.84 12.93
CA LEU A 76 -11.23 15.75 12.12
C LEU A 76 -9.77 15.43 12.49
N ARG A 77 -9.07 16.36 13.17
CA ARG A 77 -7.65 16.22 13.57
C ARG A 77 -6.75 15.79 12.42
N LEU A 78 -7.03 16.27 11.21
CA LEU A 78 -6.25 15.97 10.03
C LEU A 78 -5.10 16.97 9.95
N ASP A 79 -3.87 16.45 9.98
CA ASP A 79 -2.68 17.26 9.73
C ASP A 79 -2.45 17.36 8.21
N LEU A 80 -3.41 17.98 7.51
CA LEU A 80 -3.37 18.13 6.05
C LEU A 80 -2.32 19.15 5.64
N SER A 81 -1.48 18.76 4.70
CA SER A 81 -0.56 19.62 3.96
C SER A 81 -0.99 19.80 2.51
N ASP A 82 -0.52 20.87 1.88
CA ASP A 82 -0.66 21.05 0.42
C ASP A 82 0.04 19.87 -0.30
N GLY A 83 -0.60 19.36 -1.36
CA GLY A 83 -0.15 18.19 -2.11
C GLY A 83 -0.77 16.85 -1.67
N GLU A 84 -1.57 16.83 -0.60
CA GLU A 84 -2.21 15.60 -0.14
C GLU A 84 -3.50 15.27 -0.90
N ARG A 85 -3.67 13.99 -1.27
CA ARG A 85 -4.94 13.52 -1.84
C ARG A 85 -5.98 13.26 -0.76
N VAL A 86 -7.17 13.79 -0.98
CA VAL A 86 -8.29 13.67 -0.05
C VAL A 86 -9.57 13.35 -0.79
N HIS A 87 -10.49 12.71 -0.07
CA HIS A 87 -11.89 12.61 -0.41
C HIS A 87 -12.66 13.64 0.42
N VAL A 88 -13.41 14.50 -0.25
CA VAL A 88 -14.24 15.52 0.38
C VAL A 88 -15.70 15.18 0.15
N PHE A 89 -16.44 15.02 1.25
CA PHE A 89 -17.88 14.90 1.21
C PHE A 89 -18.50 16.27 1.41
N GLY A 90 -19.28 16.74 0.44
CA GLY A 90 -19.79 18.10 0.48
C GLY A 90 -20.97 18.35 -0.44
N ARG A 91 -21.58 19.53 -0.27
CA ARG A 91 -22.66 20.01 -1.13
C ARG A 91 -22.14 21.10 -2.07
N PRO A 92 -22.43 21.00 -3.37
CA PRO A 92 -22.18 22.10 -4.29
C PRO A 92 -23.00 23.34 -3.87
N GLU A 93 -22.38 24.50 -3.85
CA GLU A 93 -23.04 25.76 -3.56
C GLU A 93 -22.53 26.88 -4.48
N LEU A 94 -23.35 27.91 -4.67
CA LEU A 94 -22.96 29.12 -5.38
C LEU A 94 -22.97 30.28 -4.40
N PHE A 95 -21.86 31.00 -4.29
CA PHE A 95 -21.82 32.24 -3.54
C PHE A 95 -22.44 33.36 -4.38
N GLU A 96 -23.74 33.59 -4.20
CA GLU A 96 -24.58 34.43 -5.06
C GLU A 96 -24.03 35.85 -5.30
N ALA A 97 -23.38 36.44 -4.28
CA ALA A 97 -22.85 37.81 -4.35
C ALA A 97 -21.70 37.96 -5.37
N ARG A 98 -20.93 36.90 -5.62
CA ARG A 98 -19.82 36.91 -6.59
C ARG A 98 -20.00 35.94 -7.75
N GLY A 99 -20.95 35.00 -7.66
CA GLY A 99 -21.12 33.93 -8.62
C GLY A 99 -20.04 32.84 -8.50
N ASP A 100 -19.39 32.72 -7.34
CA ASP A 100 -18.32 31.73 -7.16
C ASP A 100 -18.92 30.35 -6.87
N PHE A 101 -18.69 29.40 -7.76
CA PHE A 101 -19.06 28.00 -7.56
C PHE A 101 -18.07 27.33 -6.61
N ARG A 102 -18.59 26.71 -5.55
CA ARG A 102 -17.78 26.11 -4.49
C ARG A 102 -18.39 24.83 -3.96
N LEU A 103 -17.58 24.04 -3.26
CA LEU A 103 -18.02 22.90 -2.48
C LEU A 103 -18.04 23.28 -1.00
N ARG A 104 -19.21 23.18 -0.36
CA ARG A 104 -19.31 23.21 1.10
C ARG A 104 -19.04 21.82 1.65
N ALA A 105 -17.82 21.60 2.13
CA ALA A 105 -17.41 20.36 2.73
C ALA A 105 -18.09 20.15 4.10
N LEU A 106 -18.58 18.94 4.31
CA LEU A 106 -19.17 18.46 5.57
C LEU A 106 -18.18 17.58 6.33
N THR A 107 -17.38 16.79 5.61
CA THR A 107 -16.23 16.06 6.14
C THR A 107 -15.15 15.95 5.07
N ILE A 108 -13.92 15.78 5.51
CA ILE A 108 -12.74 15.52 4.66
C ILE A 108 -12.13 14.24 5.19
N GLU A 109 -11.77 13.34 4.30
CA GLU A 109 -11.05 12.12 4.59
C GLU A 109 -9.77 12.15 3.79
N ARG A 110 -8.64 11.89 4.45
CA ARG A 110 -7.42 11.57 3.70
C ARG A 110 -7.71 10.32 2.90
N PHE A 111 -7.28 10.30 1.65
CA PHE A 111 -7.49 9.15 0.79
C PHE A 111 -7.04 7.85 1.50
N GLY A 112 -7.97 6.90 1.65
CA GLY A 112 -7.68 5.49 1.88
C GLY A 112 -7.12 5.00 3.24
N LEU A 113 -6.88 5.83 4.27
CA LEU A 113 -6.23 5.30 5.49
C LEU A 113 -7.19 4.82 6.59
N GLY A 114 -8.21 5.58 6.97
CA GLY A 114 -8.96 5.32 8.22
C GLY A 114 -9.75 4.01 8.24
N ASP A 115 -10.64 3.83 7.26
CA ASP A 115 -11.50 2.64 7.19
C ASP A 115 -10.73 1.38 6.80
N HIS A 116 -9.74 1.50 5.92
CA HIS A 116 -8.85 0.40 5.58
C HIS A 116 -8.01 -0.04 6.77
N LEU A 117 -7.42 0.88 7.54
CA LEU A 117 -6.69 0.54 8.75
C LEU A 117 -7.61 -0.10 9.81
N ALA A 118 -8.84 0.40 9.97
CA ALA A 118 -9.81 -0.20 10.88
C ALA A 118 -10.22 -1.62 10.43
N ALA A 119 -10.40 -1.84 9.12
CA ALA A 119 -10.67 -3.16 8.56
C ALA A 119 -9.48 -4.11 8.72
N LEU A 120 -8.27 -3.64 8.44
CA LEU A 120 -7.03 -4.39 8.63
C LEU A 120 -6.80 -4.78 10.09
N GLU A 121 -7.04 -3.88 11.02
CA GLU A 121 -6.88 -4.17 12.45
C GLU A 121 -7.93 -5.18 12.95
N ARG A 122 -9.16 -5.13 12.44
CA ARG A 122 -10.18 -6.17 12.71
C ARG A 122 -9.74 -7.53 12.16
N LEU A 123 -9.28 -7.56 10.90
CA LEU A 123 -8.81 -8.79 10.27
C LEU A 123 -7.58 -9.35 10.99
N LYS A 124 -6.62 -8.50 11.36
CA LYS A 124 -5.45 -8.88 12.16
C LYS A 124 -5.85 -9.56 13.46
N LYS A 125 -6.80 -8.97 14.21
CA LYS A 125 -7.29 -9.56 15.47
C LYS A 125 -7.97 -10.91 15.24
N GLN A 126 -8.77 -11.02 14.18
CA GLN A 126 -9.43 -12.27 13.82
C GLN A 126 -8.40 -13.37 13.50
N LEU A 127 -7.46 -13.11 12.58
CA LEU A 127 -6.46 -14.10 12.18
C LEU A 127 -5.47 -14.43 13.30
N ALA A 128 -5.17 -13.47 14.17
CA ALA A 128 -4.39 -13.71 15.39
C ALA A 128 -5.14 -14.63 16.37
N ALA A 129 -6.45 -14.43 16.56
CA ALA A 129 -7.27 -15.29 17.41
C ALA A 129 -7.38 -16.73 16.87
N GLU A 130 -7.30 -16.89 15.55
CA GLU A 130 -7.22 -18.19 14.87
C GLU A 130 -5.80 -18.82 14.96
N GLY A 131 -4.80 -18.11 15.49
CA GLY A 131 -3.42 -18.61 15.66
C GLY A 131 -2.57 -18.58 14.39
N LEU A 132 -2.98 -17.87 13.33
CA LEU A 132 -2.24 -17.85 12.06
C LEU A 132 -0.86 -17.18 12.17
N PHE A 133 -0.64 -16.35 13.20
CA PHE A 133 0.60 -15.64 13.43
C PHE A 133 1.48 -16.27 14.53
N ASP A 134 1.08 -17.44 15.06
CA ASP A 134 1.78 -18.09 16.16
C ASP A 134 3.19 -18.52 15.76
N ALA A 135 4.17 -18.20 16.63
CA ALA A 135 5.56 -18.57 16.42
C ALA A 135 5.76 -20.09 16.30
N SER A 136 4.88 -20.90 16.90
CA SER A 136 4.90 -22.37 16.82
C SER A 136 4.61 -22.91 15.41
N ARG A 137 3.98 -22.12 14.54
CA ARG A 137 3.72 -22.48 13.13
C ARG A 137 4.88 -22.18 12.21
N LYS A 138 5.76 -21.27 12.62
CA LYS A 138 6.85 -20.77 11.77
C LYS A 138 7.93 -21.83 11.61
N ARG A 139 8.27 -22.13 10.36
CA ARG A 139 9.28 -23.11 9.95
C ARG A 139 10.65 -22.45 9.91
N GLN A 140 11.68 -23.22 10.23
CA GLN A 140 13.06 -22.77 10.05
C GLN A 140 13.41 -22.76 8.56
N LEU A 141 14.22 -21.78 8.15
CA LEU A 141 14.76 -21.76 6.80
C LEU A 141 15.77 -22.90 6.62
N PRO A 142 15.78 -23.55 5.44
CA PRO A 142 16.79 -24.56 5.13
C PRO A 142 18.18 -23.92 5.11
N LEU A 143 19.17 -24.63 5.65
CA LEU A 143 20.55 -24.12 5.72
C LEU A 143 21.17 -23.94 4.32
N LEU A 144 20.84 -24.84 3.38
CA LEU A 144 21.37 -24.87 2.02
C LEU A 144 20.23 -25.14 1.02
N PRO A 145 19.41 -24.12 0.68
CA PRO A 145 18.35 -24.29 -0.31
C PRO A 145 18.95 -24.57 -1.70
N ARG A 146 18.50 -25.64 -2.33
CA ARG A 146 18.88 -26.01 -3.71
C ARG A 146 18.02 -25.27 -4.73
N ARG A 147 16.72 -25.13 -4.45
CA ARG A 147 15.79 -24.39 -5.32
C ARG A 147 14.94 -23.42 -4.50
N ILE A 148 14.97 -22.16 -4.92
CA ILE A 148 14.31 -21.03 -4.28
C ILE A 148 13.19 -20.56 -5.21
N GLY A 149 11.97 -20.49 -4.70
CA GLY A 149 10.85 -19.84 -5.39
C GLY A 149 10.87 -18.33 -5.16
N LEU A 150 10.62 -17.53 -6.19
CA LEU A 150 10.47 -16.08 -6.06
C LEU A 150 9.14 -15.63 -6.66
N VAL A 151 8.23 -15.16 -5.82
CA VAL A 151 7.02 -14.44 -6.24
C VAL A 151 7.36 -12.96 -6.23
N THR A 152 7.26 -12.31 -7.40
CA THR A 152 7.58 -10.88 -7.53
C THR A 152 6.78 -10.25 -8.67
N GLY A 153 6.71 -8.93 -8.67
CA GLY A 153 6.10 -8.17 -9.74
C GLY A 153 6.89 -8.24 -11.04
N ASN A 154 6.28 -7.79 -12.13
CA ASN A 154 6.98 -7.56 -13.39
C ASN A 154 7.99 -6.39 -13.31
N ASP A 155 7.99 -5.63 -12.21
CA ASP A 155 9.00 -4.59 -11.97
C ASP A 155 10.38 -5.22 -11.77
N ALA A 156 11.33 -4.72 -12.54
CA ALA A 156 12.69 -5.24 -12.59
C ALA A 156 13.47 -4.97 -11.30
N ALA A 157 13.11 -3.99 -10.46
CA ALA A 157 13.91 -3.63 -9.28
C ALA A 157 13.97 -4.74 -8.23
N ALA A 158 12.84 -5.09 -7.59
CA ALA A 158 12.82 -6.10 -6.53
C ALA A 158 13.28 -7.48 -6.99
N LYS A 159 12.92 -7.85 -8.23
CA LYS A 159 13.40 -9.06 -8.88
C LYS A 159 14.94 -9.06 -8.99
N ARG A 160 15.54 -8.00 -9.53
CA ARG A 160 17.00 -7.88 -9.65
C ARG A 160 17.68 -7.89 -8.29
N ASP A 161 17.10 -7.23 -7.30
CA ASP A 161 17.65 -7.16 -5.94
C ASP A 161 17.75 -8.53 -5.29
N VAL A 162 16.68 -9.35 -5.35
CA VAL A 162 16.69 -10.72 -4.81
C VAL A 162 17.63 -11.61 -5.60
N LEU A 163 17.55 -11.57 -6.94
CA LEU A 163 18.38 -12.40 -7.81
C LEU A 163 19.86 -12.07 -7.60
N SER A 164 20.24 -10.79 -7.56
CA SER A 164 21.62 -10.37 -7.35
C SER A 164 22.12 -10.72 -5.96
N ALA A 165 21.31 -10.52 -4.91
CA ALA A 165 21.68 -10.88 -3.55
C ALA A 165 21.92 -12.39 -3.38
N ILE A 166 21.11 -13.24 -4.03
CA ILE A 166 21.29 -14.69 -3.99
C ILE A 166 22.48 -15.12 -4.83
N THR A 167 22.54 -14.72 -6.10
CA THR A 167 23.55 -15.19 -7.05
C THR A 167 24.96 -14.70 -6.74
N SER A 168 25.12 -13.51 -6.14
CA SER A 168 26.43 -13.04 -5.69
C SER A 168 26.94 -13.79 -4.46
N ARG A 169 26.05 -14.19 -3.55
CA ARG A 169 26.39 -14.81 -2.27
C ARG A 169 26.46 -16.34 -2.34
N PHE A 170 25.61 -16.95 -3.16
CA PHE A 170 25.54 -18.39 -3.36
C PHE A 170 25.16 -18.74 -4.82
N PRO A 171 26.09 -18.60 -5.78
CA PRO A 171 25.88 -18.91 -7.19
C PRO A 171 25.24 -20.28 -7.52
N PRO A 172 25.45 -21.36 -6.74
CA PRO A 172 24.84 -22.67 -7.02
C PRO A 172 23.31 -22.74 -6.83
N ALA A 173 22.68 -21.74 -6.20
CA ALA A 173 21.24 -21.73 -5.97
C ALA A 173 20.46 -21.69 -7.31
N ARG A 174 19.45 -22.56 -7.45
CA ARG A 174 18.48 -22.48 -8.55
C ARG A 174 17.31 -21.59 -8.14
N ILE A 175 16.92 -20.66 -8.98
CA ILE A 175 15.82 -19.74 -8.67
C ILE A 175 14.70 -19.93 -9.70
N VAL A 176 13.47 -20.14 -9.23
CA VAL A 176 12.27 -20.23 -10.06
C VAL A 176 11.42 -18.99 -9.79
N VAL A 177 11.27 -18.14 -10.81
CA VAL A 177 10.53 -16.88 -10.69
C VAL A 177 9.10 -17.08 -11.17
N ALA A 178 8.13 -16.73 -10.32
CA ALA A 178 6.72 -16.62 -10.64
C ALA A 178 6.33 -15.14 -10.66
N GLU A 179 6.30 -14.56 -11.85
CA GLU A 179 5.89 -13.17 -12.05
C GLU A 179 4.37 -13.04 -11.89
N THR A 180 3.94 -11.99 -11.18
CA THR A 180 2.55 -11.75 -10.85
C THR A 180 2.22 -10.26 -10.78
N TYR A 181 0.94 -9.91 -10.66
CA TYR A 181 0.55 -8.55 -10.31
C TYR A 181 0.81 -8.34 -8.81
N VAL A 182 1.59 -7.32 -8.46
CA VAL A 182 1.88 -6.94 -7.07
C VAL A 182 1.11 -5.70 -6.62
N GLN A 183 0.34 -5.10 -7.52
CA GLN A 183 -0.47 -3.91 -7.27
C GLN A 183 -1.83 -4.01 -7.96
N GLY A 184 -2.81 -3.28 -7.43
CA GLY A 184 -4.17 -3.24 -7.94
C GLY A 184 -5.04 -4.44 -7.55
N PRO A 185 -6.30 -4.47 -8.02
CA PRO A 185 -7.34 -5.38 -7.51
C PRO A 185 -7.09 -6.86 -7.85
N ARG A 186 -6.24 -7.14 -8.83
CA ARG A 186 -5.88 -8.51 -9.22
C ARG A 186 -4.69 -9.07 -8.45
N ALA A 187 -3.98 -8.26 -7.66
CA ALA A 187 -2.72 -8.66 -7.05
C ALA A 187 -2.89 -9.80 -6.03
N ALA A 188 -3.79 -9.67 -5.06
CA ALA A 188 -4.00 -10.70 -4.04
C ALA A 188 -4.28 -12.11 -4.62
N PRO A 189 -5.25 -12.30 -5.55
CA PRO A 189 -5.49 -13.62 -6.12
C PRO A 189 -4.30 -14.12 -6.95
N THR A 190 -3.64 -13.28 -7.75
CA THR A 190 -2.53 -13.75 -8.58
C THR A 190 -1.26 -14.03 -7.79
N ILE A 191 -1.02 -13.35 -6.68
CA ILE A 191 0.08 -13.66 -5.74
C ILE A 191 -0.20 -15.01 -5.08
N THR A 192 -1.44 -15.23 -4.63
CA THR A 192 -1.86 -16.49 -4.01
C THR A 192 -1.67 -17.67 -4.97
N ASP A 193 -2.13 -17.53 -6.22
CA ASP A 193 -1.95 -18.56 -7.25
C ASP A 193 -0.47 -18.80 -7.57
N ALA A 194 0.37 -17.76 -7.58
CA ALA A 194 1.81 -17.90 -7.80
C ALA A 194 2.49 -18.64 -6.64
N LEU A 195 2.16 -18.29 -5.39
CA LEU A 195 2.64 -18.94 -4.18
C LEU A 195 2.30 -20.43 -4.18
N GLU A 196 1.03 -20.77 -4.41
CA GLU A 196 0.57 -22.16 -4.42
C GLU A 196 1.21 -22.98 -5.55
N ARG A 197 1.38 -22.38 -6.75
CA ARG A 197 2.07 -23.05 -7.86
C ARG A 197 3.51 -23.38 -7.48
N LEU A 198 4.25 -22.43 -6.89
CA LEU A 198 5.62 -22.67 -6.43
C LEU A 198 5.67 -23.72 -5.32
N ALA A 199 4.73 -23.70 -4.38
CA ALA A 199 4.66 -24.68 -3.30
C ALA A 199 4.37 -26.12 -3.78
N ARG A 200 3.74 -26.27 -4.96
CA ARG A 200 3.50 -27.57 -5.61
C ARG A 200 4.68 -28.06 -6.45
N LEU A 201 5.66 -27.21 -6.76
CA LEU A 201 6.81 -27.63 -7.54
C LEU A 201 7.72 -28.53 -6.68
N PRO A 202 8.21 -29.66 -7.23
CA PRO A 202 9.14 -30.50 -6.50
C PRO A 202 10.45 -29.75 -6.24
N GLU A 203 11.07 -30.07 -5.10
CA GLU A 203 12.37 -29.58 -4.67
C GLU A 203 12.45 -28.07 -4.37
N VAL A 204 11.34 -27.31 -4.33
CA VAL A 204 11.39 -25.92 -3.83
C VAL A 204 11.53 -25.93 -2.31
N ASP A 205 12.67 -25.46 -1.81
CA ASP A 205 13.02 -25.53 -0.39
C ASP A 205 12.55 -24.30 0.40
N VAL A 206 12.35 -23.17 -0.28
CA VAL A 206 11.95 -21.89 0.30
C VAL A 206 11.33 -20.99 -0.77
N ILE A 207 10.31 -20.21 -0.41
CA ILE A 207 9.65 -19.25 -1.30
C ILE A 207 9.83 -17.84 -0.74
N VAL A 208 10.26 -16.91 -1.58
CA VAL A 208 10.35 -15.48 -1.27
C VAL A 208 9.20 -14.76 -1.95
N VAL A 209 8.39 -14.04 -1.17
CA VAL A 209 7.40 -13.09 -1.70
C VAL A 209 7.99 -11.70 -1.57
N ALA A 210 8.34 -11.09 -2.69
CA ALA A 210 9.01 -9.80 -2.73
C ALA A 210 8.18 -8.76 -3.47
N ARG A 211 8.24 -7.53 -2.96
CA ARG A 211 7.71 -6.34 -3.62
C ARG A 211 8.80 -5.27 -3.64
N GLY A 212 8.82 -4.48 -4.71
CA GLY A 212 9.61 -3.25 -4.74
C GLY A 212 8.96 -2.13 -3.93
N GLY A 213 9.47 -0.91 -4.10
CA GLY A 213 8.85 0.27 -3.52
C GLY A 213 7.44 0.56 -4.08
N GLY A 214 6.87 1.67 -3.63
CA GLY A 214 5.61 2.23 -4.11
C GLY A 214 4.76 2.71 -2.95
N SER A 215 3.48 2.92 -3.21
CA SER A 215 2.57 3.52 -2.25
C SER A 215 2.10 2.51 -1.19
N PHE A 216 1.55 3.04 -0.09
CA PHE A 216 0.86 2.26 0.93
C PHE A 216 -0.31 1.45 0.34
N GLU A 217 -1.01 1.98 -0.66
CA GLU A 217 -2.13 1.29 -1.31
C GLU A 217 -1.70 0.01 -1.99
N ASP A 218 -0.50 -0.02 -2.58
CA ASP A 218 -0.01 -1.25 -3.18
C ASP A 218 0.46 -2.28 -2.12
N LEU A 219 0.46 -1.94 -0.82
CA LEU A 219 0.62 -2.91 0.27
C LEU A 219 -0.69 -3.59 0.65
N LEU A 220 -1.84 -2.99 0.35
CA LEU A 220 -3.15 -3.54 0.72
C LEU A 220 -3.39 -4.97 0.20
N PRO A 221 -3.02 -5.32 -1.05
CA PRO A 221 -3.16 -6.70 -1.53
C PRO A 221 -2.36 -7.73 -0.71
N PHE A 222 -1.30 -7.31 -0.04
CA PHE A 222 -0.47 -8.17 0.81
C PHE A 222 -1.08 -8.40 2.20
N SER A 223 -2.19 -7.73 2.51
CA SER A 223 -2.97 -7.97 3.72
C SER A 223 -4.32 -8.64 3.43
N ASP A 224 -4.54 -9.11 2.20
CA ASP A 224 -5.72 -9.88 1.85
C ASP A 224 -5.77 -11.21 2.62
N GLU A 225 -6.94 -11.53 3.16
CA GLU A 225 -7.14 -12.73 3.98
C GLU A 225 -6.75 -14.02 3.26
N ARG A 226 -7.03 -14.13 1.95
CA ARG A 226 -6.74 -15.35 1.17
C ARG A 226 -5.23 -15.57 1.07
N LEU A 227 -4.47 -14.51 0.82
CA LEU A 227 -3.02 -14.57 0.75
C LEU A 227 -2.42 -14.93 2.12
N VAL A 228 -2.88 -14.28 3.19
CA VAL A 228 -2.39 -14.55 4.56
C VAL A 228 -2.61 -16.02 4.94
N ARG A 229 -3.81 -16.55 4.64
CA ARG A 229 -4.14 -17.97 4.86
C ARG A 229 -3.28 -18.89 4.01
N ALA A 230 -3.06 -18.56 2.74
CA ALA A 230 -2.21 -19.35 1.84
C ALA A 230 -0.76 -19.42 2.33
N ILE A 231 -0.20 -18.31 2.82
CA ILE A 231 1.14 -18.29 3.43
C ILE A 231 1.17 -19.16 4.69
N ALA A 232 0.22 -18.97 5.61
CA ALA A 232 0.17 -19.74 6.86
C ALA A 232 -0.06 -21.25 6.67
N ALA A 233 -0.65 -21.65 5.55
CA ALA A 233 -0.89 -23.04 5.15
C ALA A 233 0.21 -23.62 4.23
N CYS A 234 1.13 -22.79 3.73
CA CYS A 234 2.15 -23.22 2.78
C CYS A 234 3.04 -24.33 3.39
N PRO A 235 3.27 -25.45 2.69
CA PRO A 235 4.13 -26.53 3.19
C PRO A 235 5.63 -26.18 3.15
N VAL A 236 6.00 -25.21 2.32
CA VAL A 236 7.37 -24.72 2.12
C VAL A 236 7.57 -23.43 2.94
N PRO A 237 8.73 -23.22 3.60
CA PRO A 237 9.02 -21.98 4.30
C PRO A 237 8.89 -20.75 3.40
N VAL A 238 8.20 -19.71 3.89
CA VAL A 238 7.94 -18.45 3.18
C VAL A 238 8.68 -17.29 3.84
N VAL A 239 9.43 -16.55 3.03
CA VAL A 239 10.07 -15.29 3.41
C VAL A 239 9.29 -14.14 2.79
N SER A 240 8.76 -13.24 3.61
CA SER A 240 8.14 -12.00 3.13
C SER A 240 9.16 -10.87 3.05
N ALA A 241 9.19 -10.16 1.92
CA ALA A 241 10.07 -9.04 1.64
C ALA A 241 9.27 -7.90 0.98
N VAL A 242 8.17 -7.52 1.63
CA VAL A 242 7.17 -6.61 1.07
C VAL A 242 7.16 -5.26 1.79
N GLY A 243 7.14 -5.27 3.13
CA GLY A 243 7.04 -4.05 3.95
C GLY A 243 8.40 -3.46 4.35
N HIS A 244 8.46 -2.14 4.51
CA HIS A 244 9.56 -1.46 5.21
C HIS A 244 9.29 -1.38 6.73
N GLU A 245 10.22 -0.86 7.53
CA GLU A 245 10.09 -0.88 9.00
C GLU A 245 8.79 -0.24 9.52
N GLN A 246 8.29 0.80 8.84
CA GLN A 246 7.07 1.51 9.24
C GLN A 246 5.75 0.86 8.77
N ASP A 247 5.76 -0.01 7.74
CA ASP A 247 4.55 -0.59 7.14
C ASP A 247 4.64 -2.12 7.12
N THR A 248 3.94 -2.79 8.04
CA THR A 248 3.95 -4.26 8.19
C THR A 248 2.62 -4.86 7.69
N PRO A 249 2.53 -5.32 6.43
CA PRO A 249 1.33 -6.00 5.93
C PRO A 249 1.09 -7.32 6.68
N LEU A 250 -0.16 -7.82 6.67
CA LEU A 250 -0.51 -9.03 7.43
C LEU A 250 0.24 -10.28 6.95
N CYS A 251 0.66 -10.34 5.68
CA CYS A 251 1.49 -11.43 5.18
C CYS A 251 2.84 -11.54 5.92
N ASP A 252 3.43 -10.42 6.38
CA ASP A 252 4.69 -10.43 7.12
C ASP A 252 4.54 -11.14 8.46
N LEU A 253 3.35 -11.06 9.07
CA LEU A 253 3.06 -11.72 10.33
C LEU A 253 2.88 -13.23 10.15
N ALA A 254 2.24 -13.64 9.05
CA ALA A 254 2.02 -15.05 8.70
C ALA A 254 3.25 -15.74 8.12
N ALA A 255 4.17 -15.00 7.48
CA ALA A 255 5.39 -15.56 6.94
C ALA A 255 6.30 -16.14 8.03
N ASP A 256 7.08 -17.16 7.67
CA ASP A 256 8.02 -17.81 8.57
C ASP A 256 9.15 -16.84 8.95
N VAL A 257 9.64 -16.07 7.98
CA VAL A 257 10.65 -15.03 8.18
C VAL A 257 10.26 -13.75 7.46
N ARG A 258 10.46 -12.61 8.13
CA ARG A 258 10.29 -11.28 7.55
C ARG A 258 11.66 -10.69 7.20
N ALA A 259 11.78 -10.17 6.00
CA ALA A 259 12.91 -9.37 5.52
C ALA A 259 12.47 -7.91 5.31
N SER A 260 13.29 -6.95 5.70
CA SER A 260 12.98 -5.52 5.55
C SER A 260 13.09 -5.01 4.11
N THR A 261 13.83 -5.73 3.25
CA THR A 261 13.99 -5.41 1.83
C THR A 261 14.18 -6.67 0.99
N PRO A 262 13.89 -6.63 -0.32
CA PRO A 262 14.18 -7.73 -1.24
C PRO A 262 15.64 -8.21 -1.18
N SER A 263 16.63 -7.30 -1.09
CA SER A 263 18.04 -7.68 -0.96
C SER A 263 18.35 -8.39 0.37
N VAL A 264 17.74 -7.95 1.48
CA VAL A 264 17.86 -8.63 2.79
C VAL A 264 17.27 -10.03 2.72
N ALA A 265 16.14 -10.20 2.02
CA ALA A 265 15.52 -11.51 1.83
C ALA A 265 16.47 -12.48 1.14
N GLY A 266 17.13 -12.05 0.06
CA GLY A 266 18.13 -12.87 -0.62
C GLY A 266 19.27 -13.32 0.31
N ARG A 267 19.80 -12.42 1.13
CA ARG A 267 20.85 -12.75 2.12
C ARG A 267 20.39 -13.65 3.26
N LEU A 268 19.12 -13.57 3.66
CA LEU A 268 18.55 -14.45 4.70
C LEU A 268 18.31 -15.87 4.19
N VAL A 269 17.98 -15.99 2.89
CA VAL A 269 17.67 -17.27 2.27
C VAL A 269 18.93 -18.09 2.01
N VAL A 270 20.06 -17.47 1.67
CA VAL A 270 21.30 -18.18 1.35
C VAL A 270 22.47 -17.84 2.27
N LEU A 271 23.30 -18.84 2.55
CA LEU A 271 24.58 -18.67 3.20
C LEU A 271 25.62 -18.05 2.27
N ASP A 272 26.69 -17.53 2.86
CA ASP A 272 27.85 -17.04 2.14
C ASP A 272 28.73 -18.21 1.66
N LEU A 273 28.92 -18.33 0.34
CA LEU A 273 29.77 -19.38 -0.23
C LEU A 273 31.23 -19.23 0.22
N ASP A 274 31.74 -18.00 0.37
CA ASP A 274 33.11 -17.77 0.79
C ASP A 274 33.30 -18.18 2.25
N GLU A 275 32.37 -17.81 3.13
CA GLU A 275 32.38 -18.24 4.54
C GLU A 275 32.29 -19.78 4.65
N LEU A 276 31.45 -20.42 3.84
CA LEU A 276 31.32 -21.88 3.79
C LEU A 276 32.63 -22.54 3.35
N THR A 277 33.29 -21.99 2.33
CA THR A 277 34.56 -22.49 1.80
C THR A 277 35.68 -22.35 2.83
N GLU A 278 35.75 -21.20 3.52
CA GLU A 278 36.71 -20.99 4.60
C GLU A 278 36.47 -21.91 5.79
N ARG A 279 35.21 -22.11 6.20
CA ARG A 279 34.84 -23.06 7.25
C ARG A 279 35.24 -24.49 6.89
N LEU A 280 34.98 -24.89 5.64
CA LEU A 280 35.37 -26.21 5.13
C LEU A 280 36.89 -26.38 5.14
N GLY A 281 37.64 -25.36 4.69
CA GLY A 281 39.11 -25.34 4.72
C GLY A 281 39.67 -25.47 6.13
N ARG A 282 39.12 -24.73 7.10
CA ARG A 282 39.51 -24.82 8.52
C ARG A 282 39.22 -26.20 9.11
N ALA A 283 38.04 -26.76 8.83
CA ALA A 283 37.67 -28.10 9.28
C ALA A 283 38.62 -29.17 8.72
N ARG A 284 38.91 -29.11 7.42
CA ARG A 284 39.85 -30.01 6.75
C ARG A 284 41.24 -29.95 7.36
N ALA A 285 41.80 -28.76 7.54
CA ALA A 285 43.12 -28.59 8.14
C ALA A 285 43.17 -29.07 9.60
N GLY A 286 42.06 -28.91 10.35
CA GLY A 286 41.91 -29.47 11.70
C GLY A 286 41.97 -30.99 11.72
N LEU A 287 41.22 -31.64 10.82
CA LEU A 287 41.19 -33.10 10.68
C LEU A 287 42.57 -33.65 10.26
N GLU A 288 43.24 -33.02 9.31
CA GLU A 288 44.59 -33.41 8.86
C GLU A 288 45.61 -33.36 10.02
N ARG A 289 45.58 -32.30 10.84
CA ARG A 289 46.44 -32.20 12.04
C ARG A 289 46.13 -33.26 13.09
N GLY A 290 44.84 -33.54 13.32
CA GLY A 290 44.42 -34.55 14.29
C GLY A 290 44.81 -35.96 13.88
N ALA A 291 44.60 -36.30 12.59
CA ALA A 291 45.00 -37.58 12.02
C ALA A 291 46.51 -37.79 12.12
N ARG A 292 47.32 -36.78 11.77
CA ARG A 292 48.79 -36.86 11.86
C ARG A 292 49.29 -37.13 13.28
N ARG A 293 48.74 -36.43 14.29
CA ARG A 293 49.08 -36.66 15.71
C ARG A 293 48.68 -38.04 16.24
N THR A 294 47.75 -38.72 15.59
CA THR A 294 47.29 -40.06 16.02
C THR A 294 48.12 -41.16 15.38
N LEU A 295 48.76 -40.86 14.23
CA LEU A 295 49.62 -41.78 13.50
C LEU A 295 51.10 -41.67 13.93
N GLU A 296 51.51 -40.53 14.50
CA GLU A 296 52.78 -40.32 15.19
C GLU A 296 52.72 -40.84 16.64
#